data_AF-A0A819SQH7-F1
#
_entry.id   AF-A0A819SQH7-F1
#
_cell.length_a   1.000
_cell.length_b   1.000
_cell.length_c   1.000
_cell.angle_alpha   90.00
_cell.angle_beta   90.00
_cell.angle_gamma   90.00
#
_symmetry.space_group_name_H-M   'P 1'
#
loop_
_entity.id
_entity.type
_entity.pdbx_description
1 polymer ?
#
loop_
_entity_poly.entity_id
_entity_poly.type
_entity_poly.pdbx_seq_one_letter_code
_entity_poly.pdbx_strand_id
1 'polypeptide(L)'
;FRDSLHVTKHDINLTDTGGGGSQPSDKSRADYQDYVMNALIEKFNKRKERTRHLHGSVLTLAPSAFTDHIMLPPTISQARTQYLRTHKQSSNSDDIYIYWETMYGDMMVTLSDELIDPDKPQPDIQCLVCYITERPSTTTATYSETYSYLNAGEPYRHSVIKINGKCSSSSRTFHRGANIENFLTYCLKIEKKTGQATLSHVGPNSIYCYETITCRFSKGTLDLSKLDYVHVSAGSQKVPIRNLTINFEKIPDLHPLFDRNFKRGDDPFPNGKSSHQRNRSPSPQTAQSTRDKSPSFIRKAANVVAGFFGYDADDKRLDPCPYSINCLFQGESQHMKSYSHPCPYSELCTNKEKEPHLTHEPHRAKPCPSKSSCQKLHDPVHRAQYRHPDYPDFLIPCQDGSSCRNKKSDHRIKYSHGEQGEAARDKIHDTPHRSSAKAQSEYQESETHHERSNDSLTVCRFGSECRNQDDNHHCSKYSHPRGNRVKHTRSSSSERIPCRHGSECREKNDRQHCSKFSHPDERESSPSSNSARLTCRHGRDCREKNDRQHCSKFSHPDEDRNQGHRGSNQDKTPCRHGDKCFDKDPHHRSKYSHPNKK
;
A
#
# COMPACT_ATOMS: atom_id res chain seq x y z
N PHE A 1 -6.57 29.53 -12.83
CA PHE A 1 -6.30 28.22 -13.46
C PHE A 1 -5.22 28.25 -14.55
N ARG A 2 -4.95 29.38 -15.24
CA ARG A 2 -4.14 29.35 -16.46
C ARG A 2 -2.64 29.06 -16.25
N ASP A 3 -2.09 29.37 -15.07
CA ASP A 3 -0.63 29.33 -14.85
C ASP A 3 -0.17 28.26 -13.84
N SER A 4 -1.08 27.48 -13.23
CA SER A 4 -0.76 26.56 -12.12
C SER A 4 -1.19 25.12 -12.34
N LEU A 5 -1.94 24.83 -13.42
CA LEU A 5 -2.46 23.50 -13.73
C LEU A 5 -2.02 23.10 -15.13
N HIS A 6 -0.97 22.29 -15.23
CA HIS A 6 -0.59 21.63 -16.48
C HIS A 6 -1.38 20.33 -16.62
N VAL A 7 -2.41 20.34 -17.47
CA VAL A 7 -3.15 19.13 -17.84
C VAL A 7 -2.44 18.45 -19.00
N THR A 8 -1.77 17.33 -18.76
CA THR A 8 -1.22 16.47 -19.81
C THR A 8 -2.25 15.43 -20.24
N LYS A 9 -2.61 15.42 -21.53
CA LYS A 9 -3.39 14.33 -22.12
C LYS A 9 -2.47 13.14 -22.32
N HIS A 10 -2.84 11.99 -21.77
CA HIS A 10 -2.18 10.72 -22.01
C HIS A 10 -3.12 9.83 -22.81
N ASP A 11 -2.89 9.73 -24.11
CA ASP A 11 -3.52 8.71 -24.94
C ASP A 11 -2.70 7.42 -24.78
N ILE A 12 -3.25 6.47 -24.00
CA ILE A 12 -2.66 5.14 -23.87
C ILE A 12 -3.08 4.35 -25.10
N ASN A 13 -2.19 4.24 -26.09
CA ASN A 13 -2.42 3.41 -27.25
C ASN A 13 -2.24 1.93 -26.91
N LEU A 14 -3.34 1.26 -26.52
CA LEU A 14 -3.34 -0.15 -26.15
C LEU A 14 -3.05 -1.11 -27.33
N THR A 15 -2.94 -0.61 -28.57
CA THR A 15 -2.55 -1.43 -29.72
C THR A 15 -1.06 -1.67 -29.82
N ASP A 16 -0.22 -0.86 -29.15
CA ASP A 16 1.24 -0.98 -29.19
C ASP A 16 1.82 -1.94 -28.16
N THR A 17 0.99 -2.49 -27.26
CA THR A 17 1.34 -3.69 -26.49
C THR A 17 1.16 -4.92 -27.39
N GLY A 18 2.06 -5.10 -28.34
CA GLY A 18 2.15 -6.33 -29.13
C GLY A 18 2.17 -7.52 -28.18
N GLY A 19 1.20 -8.43 -28.33
CA GLY A 19 1.03 -9.63 -27.52
C GLY A 19 2.20 -10.61 -27.71
N GLY A 20 3.35 -10.28 -27.10
CA GLY A 20 4.59 -11.06 -27.15
C GLY A 20 4.65 -12.15 -26.09
N GLY A 21 3.52 -12.83 -25.81
CA GLY A 21 3.54 -14.08 -25.05
C GLY A 21 3.69 -15.22 -26.04
N SER A 22 4.66 -16.12 -25.84
CA SER A 22 4.82 -17.32 -26.65
C SER A 22 3.48 -18.08 -26.70
N GLN A 23 2.89 -18.25 -27.89
CA GLN A 23 1.71 -19.09 -28.03
C GLN A 23 2.06 -20.51 -27.56
N PRO A 24 1.24 -21.13 -26.70
CA PRO A 24 1.46 -22.51 -26.30
C PRO A 24 1.49 -23.40 -27.54
N SER A 25 2.48 -24.29 -27.65
CA SER A 25 2.61 -25.23 -28.77
C SER A 25 1.48 -26.28 -28.82
N ASP A 26 0.72 -26.43 -27.73
CA ASP A 26 -0.39 -27.36 -27.59
C ASP A 26 -1.73 -26.62 -27.79
N LYS A 27 -2.50 -27.09 -28.77
CA LYS A 27 -3.83 -26.56 -29.13
C LYS A 27 -4.78 -26.51 -27.94
N SER A 28 -4.77 -27.53 -27.08
CA SER A 28 -5.65 -27.56 -25.89
C SER A 28 -5.30 -26.46 -24.87
N ARG A 29 -4.02 -26.08 -24.82
CA ARG A 29 -3.51 -25.04 -23.94
C ARG A 29 -3.71 -23.65 -24.53
N ALA A 30 -3.65 -23.52 -25.86
CA ALA A 30 -4.06 -22.32 -26.58
C ALA A 30 -5.56 -22.07 -26.39
N ASP A 31 -6.41 -23.08 -26.59
CA ASP A 31 -7.87 -22.98 -26.41
C ASP A 31 -8.24 -22.58 -24.97
N TYR A 32 -7.55 -23.14 -23.97
CA TYR A 32 -7.74 -22.76 -22.57
C TYR A 32 -7.24 -21.33 -22.28
N GLN A 33 -6.09 -20.94 -22.83
CA GLN A 33 -5.58 -19.58 -22.69
C GLN A 33 -6.54 -18.57 -23.31
N ASP A 34 -7.08 -18.85 -24.49
CA ASP A 34 -8.06 -18.00 -25.17
C ASP A 34 -9.36 -17.93 -24.38
N TYR A 35 -9.84 -19.06 -23.84
CA TYR A 35 -11.00 -19.06 -22.93
C TYR A 35 -10.78 -18.17 -21.69
N VAL A 36 -9.63 -18.31 -21.02
CA VAL A 36 -9.29 -17.51 -19.83
C VAL A 36 -9.16 -16.04 -20.19
N MET A 37 -8.47 -15.71 -21.28
CA MET A 37 -8.31 -14.33 -21.75
C MET A 37 -9.65 -13.73 -22.14
N ASN A 38 -10.52 -14.46 -22.84
CA ASN A 38 -11.87 -14.02 -23.19
C ASN A 38 -12.74 -13.83 -21.94
N ALA A 39 -12.68 -14.73 -20.96
CA ALA A 39 -13.42 -14.59 -19.71
C ALA A 39 -12.90 -13.40 -18.87
N LEU A 40 -11.60 -13.13 -18.90
CA LEU A 40 -11.00 -11.95 -18.27
C LEU A 40 -11.40 -10.67 -18.98
N ILE A 41 -11.37 -10.64 -20.31
CA ILE A 41 -11.82 -9.51 -21.14
C ILE A 41 -13.32 -9.26 -20.91
N GLU A 42 -14.16 -10.30 -20.87
CA GLU A 42 -15.59 -10.18 -20.61
C GLU A 42 -15.85 -9.66 -19.19
N LYS A 43 -15.16 -10.18 -18.18
CA LYS A 43 -15.22 -9.65 -16.80
C LYS A 43 -14.72 -8.21 -16.73
N PHE A 44 -13.67 -7.88 -17.47
CA PHE A 44 -13.14 -6.53 -17.57
C PHE A 44 -14.13 -5.59 -18.23
N ASN A 45 -14.79 -5.99 -19.32
CA ASN A 45 -15.80 -5.21 -20.01
C ASN A 45 -17.08 -5.04 -19.19
N LYS A 46 -17.58 -6.11 -18.55
CA LYS A 46 -18.68 -6.04 -17.58
C LYS A 46 -18.34 -5.14 -16.39
N ARG A 47 -17.08 -5.13 -15.94
CA ARG A 47 -16.59 -4.17 -14.95
C ARG A 47 -16.53 -2.77 -15.55
N LYS A 48 -16.00 -2.57 -16.75
CA LYS A 48 -15.95 -1.28 -17.46
C LYS A 48 -17.33 -0.64 -17.59
N GLU A 49 -18.38 -1.43 -17.78
CA GLU A 49 -19.77 -0.97 -17.83
C GLU A 49 -20.38 -0.67 -16.45
N ARG A 50 -19.93 -1.34 -15.38
CA ARG A 50 -20.48 -1.21 -14.01
C ARG A 50 -19.69 -0.28 -13.11
N THR A 51 -18.37 -0.30 -13.20
CA THR A 51 -17.52 0.72 -12.60
C THR A 51 -17.83 1.98 -13.36
N ARG A 52 -18.58 2.89 -12.74
CA ARG A 52 -18.39 4.30 -13.01
C ARG A 52 -16.90 4.52 -12.82
N HIS A 53 -16.14 4.50 -13.90
CA HIS A 53 -14.77 4.98 -13.88
C HIS A 53 -14.85 6.29 -13.10
N LEU A 54 -14.17 6.38 -11.96
CA LEU A 54 -13.76 7.66 -11.44
C LEU A 54 -12.83 8.23 -12.51
N HIS A 55 -13.44 8.78 -13.58
CA HIS A 55 -12.80 9.70 -14.48
C HIS A 55 -12.53 10.91 -13.60
N GLY A 56 -11.32 10.99 -13.08
CA GLY A 56 -10.90 12.09 -12.25
C GLY A 56 -9.61 12.69 -12.76
N SER A 57 -9.42 13.93 -12.36
CA SER A 57 -8.17 14.64 -12.59
C SER A 57 -7.04 13.94 -11.84
N VAL A 58 -5.90 13.82 -12.51
CA VAL A 58 -4.63 13.47 -11.86
C VAL A 58 -3.91 14.77 -11.54
N LEU A 59 -3.64 14.99 -10.25
CA LEU A 59 -2.77 16.05 -9.78
C LEU A 59 -1.45 15.43 -9.39
N THR A 60 -0.33 15.96 -9.85
CA THR A 60 0.98 15.51 -9.36
C THR A 60 1.67 16.63 -8.62
N LEU A 61 1.90 16.42 -7.32
CA LEU A 61 2.56 17.37 -6.46
C LEU A 61 4.08 17.27 -6.63
N ALA A 62 4.73 18.41 -6.81
CA ALA A 62 6.18 18.50 -6.72
C ALA A 62 6.63 18.36 -5.26
N PRO A 63 7.85 17.85 -5.01
CA PRO A 63 8.45 17.90 -3.69
C PRO A 63 8.50 19.34 -3.16
N SER A 64 7.94 19.59 -1.98
CA SER A 64 7.94 20.93 -1.37
C SER A 64 8.24 20.93 0.13
N ALA A 65 8.56 19.78 0.74
CA ALA A 65 8.76 19.66 2.19
C ALA A 65 7.58 20.26 3.00
N PHE A 66 6.37 20.16 2.45
CA PHE A 66 5.13 20.74 2.99
C PHE A 66 5.11 22.27 3.10
N THR A 67 5.98 22.99 2.40
CA THR A 67 5.91 24.46 2.32
C THR A 67 4.83 24.92 1.35
N ASP A 68 4.64 24.19 0.26
CA ASP A 68 3.68 24.58 -0.78
C ASP A 68 2.34 23.86 -0.58
N HIS A 69 1.29 24.65 -0.28
CA HIS A 69 -0.07 24.17 -0.13
C HIS A 69 -0.91 24.55 -1.35
N ILE A 70 -1.32 23.55 -2.12
CA ILE A 70 -2.16 23.75 -3.29
C ILE A 70 -3.62 23.62 -2.86
N MET A 71 -4.38 24.71 -2.98
CA MET A 71 -5.83 24.69 -2.77
C MET A 71 -6.51 23.92 -3.90
N LEU A 72 -7.42 23.01 -3.55
CA LEU A 72 -8.24 22.26 -4.48
C LEU A 72 -9.65 22.85 -4.56
N PRO A 73 -10.12 23.24 -5.75
CA PRO A 73 -11.53 23.51 -5.98
C PRO A 73 -12.30 22.20 -6.27
N PRO A 74 -13.55 22.06 -5.84
CA PRO A 74 -14.37 23.01 -5.07
C PRO A 74 -14.09 22.99 -3.55
N THR A 75 -14.47 24.05 -2.83
CA THR A 75 -14.55 24.02 -1.35
C THR A 75 -15.62 23.03 -0.87
N ILE A 76 -15.60 22.65 0.40
CA ILE A 76 -16.59 21.73 1.00
C ILE A 76 -18.02 22.28 0.84
N SER A 77 -18.23 23.58 1.08
CA SER A 77 -19.53 24.24 0.93
C SER A 77 -19.99 24.30 -0.52
N GLN A 78 -19.07 24.53 -1.45
CA GLN A 78 -19.36 24.48 -2.89
C GLN A 78 -19.74 23.05 -3.33
N ALA A 79 -18.99 22.04 -2.89
CA ALA A 79 -19.30 20.63 -3.13
C ALA A 79 -20.66 20.26 -2.54
N ARG A 80 -20.99 20.73 -1.33
CA ARG A 80 -22.29 20.49 -0.68
C ARG A 80 -23.43 21.10 -1.48
N THR A 81 -23.25 22.32 -1.96
CA THR A 81 -24.24 23.01 -2.80
C THR A 81 -24.51 22.23 -4.08
N GLN A 82 -23.47 21.71 -4.72
CA GLN A 82 -23.61 20.88 -5.92
C GLN A 82 -24.27 19.53 -5.62
N TYR A 83 -23.93 18.91 -4.49
CA TYR A 83 -24.52 17.67 -4.03
C TYR A 83 -26.03 17.81 -3.79
N LEU A 84 -26.45 18.85 -3.06
CA LEU A 84 -27.87 19.11 -2.76
C LEU A 84 -28.71 19.39 -4.02
N ARG A 85 -28.11 19.97 -5.07
CA ARG A 85 -28.81 20.16 -6.36
C ARG A 85 -29.15 18.84 -7.05
N THR A 86 -28.31 17.82 -6.86
CA THR A 86 -28.46 16.52 -7.51
C THR A 86 -29.21 15.51 -6.63
N HIS A 87 -29.19 15.67 -5.30
CA HIS A 87 -29.75 14.73 -4.32
C HIS A 87 -30.86 15.38 -3.48
N LYS A 88 -32.03 15.57 -4.10
CA LYS A 88 -33.22 16.23 -3.51
C LYS A 88 -33.78 15.58 -2.24
N GLN A 89 -33.42 14.34 -1.94
CA GLN A 89 -33.90 13.54 -0.78
C GLN A 89 -32.75 13.00 0.09
N SER A 90 -31.57 13.62 0.04
CA SER A 90 -30.44 13.14 0.85
C SER A 90 -30.71 13.27 2.35
N SER A 91 -30.22 12.29 3.12
CA SER A 91 -30.32 12.30 4.58
C SER A 91 -29.67 13.57 5.16
N ASN A 92 -30.20 14.08 6.28
CA ASN A 92 -29.65 15.22 7.04
C ASN A 92 -28.30 14.90 7.73
N SER A 93 -27.51 13.99 7.16
CA SER A 93 -26.13 13.79 7.60
C SER A 93 -25.28 14.99 7.19
N ASP A 94 -24.56 15.53 8.16
CA ASP A 94 -23.54 16.57 7.99
C ASP A 94 -22.14 15.95 7.88
N ASP A 95 -22.08 14.64 7.66
CA ASP A 95 -20.83 13.94 7.46
C ASP A 95 -20.22 14.33 6.12
N ILE A 96 -18.90 14.50 6.10
CA ILE A 96 -18.11 14.74 4.90
C ILE A 96 -17.21 13.54 4.69
N TYR A 97 -17.11 13.09 3.44
CA TYR A 97 -16.23 12.02 3.02
C TYR A 97 -15.31 12.55 1.92
N ILE A 98 -14.02 12.69 2.22
CA ILE A 98 -13.02 13.07 1.24
C ILE A 98 -12.28 11.81 0.82
N TYR A 99 -12.40 11.45 -0.45
CA TYR A 99 -11.72 10.30 -1.04
C TYR A 99 -10.58 10.80 -1.91
N TRP A 100 -9.47 10.06 -1.94
CA TRP A 100 -8.40 10.27 -2.91
C TRP A 100 -7.60 8.99 -3.08
N GLU A 101 -6.87 8.92 -4.18
CA GLU A 101 -5.93 7.84 -4.45
C GLU A 101 -4.53 8.40 -4.58
N THR A 102 -3.54 7.77 -3.95
CA THR A 102 -2.14 8.20 -4.12
C THR A 102 -1.18 7.01 -4.14
N MET A 103 0.01 7.23 -4.71
CA MET A 103 1.15 6.32 -4.65
C MET A 103 2.28 6.96 -3.82
N TYR A 104 3.10 6.12 -3.21
CA TYR A 104 4.33 6.49 -2.48
C TYR A 104 4.15 7.31 -1.19
N GLY A 105 2.95 7.85 -0.94
CA GLY A 105 2.66 8.58 0.29
C GLY A 105 3.46 9.89 0.37
N ASP A 106 3.91 10.24 1.58
CA ASP A 106 4.60 11.50 1.91
C ASP A 106 3.80 12.76 1.49
N MET A 107 2.51 12.76 1.80
CA MET A 107 1.60 13.85 1.46
C MET A 107 0.70 14.25 2.62
N MET A 108 0.20 15.48 2.56
CA MET A 108 -0.79 16.01 3.48
C MET A 108 -2.06 16.42 2.74
N VAL A 109 -3.21 16.06 3.31
CA VAL A 109 -4.48 16.72 3.05
C VAL A 109 -4.75 17.62 4.26
N THR A 110 -4.83 18.93 4.02
CA THR A 110 -5.03 19.94 5.06
C THR A 110 -6.38 20.61 4.83
N LEU A 111 -7.22 20.64 5.86
CA LEU A 111 -8.50 21.34 5.81
C LEU A 111 -8.45 22.55 6.72
N SER A 112 -8.94 23.69 6.25
CA SER A 112 -8.93 24.96 6.98
C SER A 112 -10.26 25.69 6.82
N ASP A 113 -10.55 26.59 7.76
CA ASP A 113 -11.67 27.53 7.69
C ASP A 113 -11.38 28.74 6.79
N GLU A 114 -10.10 29.06 6.61
CA GLU A 114 -9.61 30.12 5.71
C GLU A 114 -8.66 29.56 4.64
N LEU A 115 -8.47 30.31 3.55
CA LEU A 115 -7.51 29.95 2.51
C LEU A 115 -6.09 30.07 3.07
N ILE A 116 -5.30 28.99 2.97
CA ILE A 116 -3.86 29.02 3.29
C ILE A 116 -3.13 29.84 2.22
N ASP A 117 -2.52 30.95 2.63
CA ASP A 117 -1.68 31.82 1.82
C ASP A 117 -0.21 31.61 2.21
N PRO A 118 0.63 31.04 1.33
CA PRO A 118 2.05 30.80 1.64
C PRO A 118 2.86 32.09 1.79
N ASP A 119 2.37 33.21 1.23
CA ASP A 119 3.07 34.49 1.26
C ASP A 119 2.73 35.32 2.50
N LYS A 120 1.74 34.90 3.29
CA LYS A 120 1.28 35.64 4.47
C LYS A 120 1.36 34.79 5.75
N PRO A 121 1.91 35.33 6.86
CA PRO A 121 1.83 34.65 8.13
C PRO A 121 0.37 34.59 8.59
N GLN A 122 -0.13 33.36 8.81
CA GLN A 122 -1.45 33.08 9.33
C GLN A 122 -1.33 32.29 10.64
N PRO A 123 -0.88 32.90 11.75
CA PRO A 123 -0.61 32.18 13.00
C PRO A 123 -1.86 31.60 13.67
N ASP A 124 -3.03 32.17 13.37
CA ASP A 124 -4.30 31.79 13.99
C ASP A 124 -5.07 30.74 13.18
N ILE A 125 -4.60 30.36 11.99
CA ILE A 125 -5.28 29.38 11.15
C ILE A 125 -5.22 28.00 11.81
N GLN A 126 -6.39 27.45 12.13
CA GLN A 126 -6.52 26.12 12.70
C GLN A 126 -6.91 25.13 11.61
N CYS A 127 -6.02 24.18 11.36
CA CYS A 127 -6.25 23.18 10.32
C CYS A 127 -6.48 21.78 10.91
N LEU A 128 -7.30 20.99 10.22
CA LEU A 128 -7.19 19.53 10.30
C LEU A 128 -6.07 19.09 9.36
N VAL A 129 -5.02 18.52 9.92
CA VAL A 129 -3.90 17.94 9.16
C VAL A 129 -4.06 16.43 9.11
N CYS A 130 -4.15 15.90 7.89
CA CYS A 130 -4.14 14.47 7.59
C CYS A 130 -2.85 14.15 6.83
N TYR A 131 -1.89 13.50 7.50
CA TYR A 131 -0.61 13.10 6.90
C TYR A 131 -0.60 11.61 6.57
N ILE A 132 -0.22 11.29 5.34
CA ILE A 132 0.07 9.94 4.88
C ILE A 132 1.58 9.78 4.80
N THR A 133 2.10 8.85 5.59
CA THR A 133 3.53 8.57 5.63
C THR A 133 4.10 8.20 4.27
N GLU A 134 5.39 8.49 4.08
CA GLU A 134 6.16 7.95 2.96
C GLU A 134 6.13 6.43 2.92
N ARG A 135 6.36 5.89 1.72
CA ARG A 135 6.42 4.46 1.46
C ARG A 135 7.34 3.75 2.48
N PRO A 136 6.85 2.68 3.15
CA PRO A 136 7.69 1.89 4.05
C PRO A 136 8.95 1.37 3.33
N SER A 137 10.10 1.46 3.99
CA SER A 137 11.33 0.84 3.49
C SER A 137 11.22 -0.67 3.67
N THR A 138 11.22 -1.43 2.56
CA THR A 138 11.16 -2.90 2.57
C THR A 138 12.54 -3.54 2.39
N THR A 139 13.64 -2.77 2.47
CA THR A 139 15.00 -3.24 2.18
C THR A 139 15.60 -4.16 3.25
N THR A 140 14.95 -4.31 4.41
CA THR A 140 15.39 -5.21 5.49
C THR A 140 14.25 -6.11 5.95
N ALA A 141 14.57 -7.32 6.45
CA ALA A 141 13.62 -8.32 6.94
C ALA A 141 12.64 -7.84 8.03
N THR A 142 12.77 -6.60 8.49
CA THR A 142 11.89 -5.92 9.45
C THR A 142 11.12 -4.81 8.74
N TYR A 143 9.79 -4.96 8.66
CA TYR A 143 8.87 -3.91 8.22
C TYR A 143 9.02 -2.69 9.14
N SER A 144 9.34 -1.53 8.55
CA SER A 144 9.31 -0.25 9.25
C SER A 144 8.63 0.80 8.39
N GLU A 145 7.52 1.34 8.89
CA GLU A 145 6.96 2.59 8.42
C GLU A 145 7.24 3.68 9.47
N THR A 146 7.23 4.94 9.05
CA THR A 146 7.13 6.06 10.01
C THR A 146 5.72 6.09 10.58
N TYR A 147 5.00 7.20 10.58
CA TYR A 147 3.62 7.19 11.05
C TYR A 147 2.73 8.09 10.21
N SER A 148 1.58 7.57 9.83
CA SER A 148 0.47 8.39 9.34
C SER A 148 -0.26 8.97 10.54
N TYR A 149 -0.86 10.16 10.41
CA TYR A 149 -1.51 10.81 11.54
C TYR A 149 -2.64 11.76 11.18
N LEU A 150 -3.51 12.00 12.16
CA LEU A 150 -4.45 13.11 12.21
C LEU A 150 -4.04 14.07 13.33
N ASN A 151 -4.02 15.36 13.04
CA ASN A 151 -3.68 16.38 14.03
C ASN A 151 -4.43 17.69 13.80
N ALA A 152 -4.60 18.47 14.87
CA ALA A 152 -4.99 19.87 14.79
C ALA A 152 -3.75 20.76 14.88
N GLY A 153 -3.70 21.81 14.08
CA GLY A 153 -2.68 22.86 14.21
C GLY A 153 -2.40 23.60 12.90
N GLU A 154 -1.31 24.36 12.90
CA GLU A 154 -0.88 25.16 11.75
C GLU A 154 -0.40 24.28 10.57
N PRO A 155 -0.61 24.73 9.33
CA PRO A 155 -0.36 23.93 8.13
C PRO A 155 1.12 23.58 7.90
N TYR A 156 2.05 24.43 8.35
CA TYR A 156 3.49 24.28 8.09
C TYR A 156 4.25 23.53 9.22
N ARG A 157 3.54 22.97 10.21
CA ARG A 157 4.17 22.36 11.40
C ARG A 157 4.49 20.88 11.27
N HIS A 158 4.45 20.31 10.07
CA HIS A 158 4.78 18.90 9.85
C HIS A 158 6.17 18.52 10.39
N SER A 159 7.20 19.32 10.11
CA SER A 159 8.57 19.08 10.60
C SER A 159 8.64 19.05 12.13
N VAL A 160 7.95 19.97 12.79
CA VAL A 160 7.85 20.05 14.25
C VAL A 160 7.12 18.84 14.83
N ILE A 161 6.03 18.40 14.17
CA ILE A 161 5.29 17.19 14.56
C ILE A 161 6.17 15.94 14.40
N LYS A 162 6.94 15.85 13.30
CA LYS A 162 7.87 14.75 13.01
C LYS A 162 8.95 14.63 14.08
N ILE A 163 9.51 15.76 14.52
CA ILE A 163 10.57 15.80 15.55
C ILE A 163 10.01 15.48 16.94
N ASN A 164 8.86 16.07 17.29
CA ASN A 164 8.32 15.95 18.64
C ASN A 164 7.52 14.67 18.87
N GLY A 165 7.05 14.01 17.81
CA GLY A 165 6.19 12.81 17.88
C GLY A 165 4.81 13.05 18.49
N LYS A 166 4.45 14.31 18.79
CA LYS A 166 3.18 14.69 19.41
C LYS A 166 2.16 14.98 18.32
N CYS A 167 1.29 14.02 18.07
CA CYS A 167 0.12 14.14 17.20
C CYS A 167 -1.11 13.66 17.96
N SER A 168 -2.28 14.12 17.54
CA SER A 168 -3.53 13.78 18.24
C SER A 168 -3.89 12.30 18.08
N SER A 169 -3.61 11.72 16.90
CA SER A 169 -3.76 10.29 16.65
C SER A 169 -2.81 9.87 15.52
N SER A 170 -2.14 8.74 15.65
CA SER A 170 -1.23 8.22 14.63
C SER A 170 -1.17 6.70 14.61
N SER A 171 -0.64 6.16 13.53
CA SER A 171 -0.32 4.75 13.40
C SER A 171 1.01 4.53 12.68
N ARG A 172 1.76 3.54 13.18
CA ARG A 172 2.99 2.97 12.60
C ARG A 172 2.76 1.59 11.97
N THR A 173 1.51 1.22 11.76
CA THR A 173 1.15 0.03 10.98
C THR A 173 0.07 0.33 9.94
N PHE A 174 -0.18 1.61 9.65
CA PHE A 174 -1.29 2.05 8.83
C PHE A 174 -1.21 1.46 7.42
N HIS A 175 -0.04 1.20 6.88
CA HIS A 175 0.12 0.60 5.55
C HIS A 175 0.44 -0.91 5.62
N ARG A 176 0.43 -1.51 6.81
CA ARG A 176 0.80 -2.91 7.00
C ARG A 176 -0.16 -3.82 6.24
N GLY A 177 0.38 -4.60 5.31
CA GLY A 177 -0.38 -5.51 4.45
C GLY A 177 -0.97 -4.85 3.19
N ALA A 178 -0.90 -3.51 3.06
CA ALA A 178 -1.35 -2.84 1.85
C ALA A 178 -0.38 -3.10 0.69
N ASN A 179 -0.91 -3.18 -0.54
CA ASN A 179 -0.07 -3.23 -1.74
C ASN A 179 0.43 -1.82 -2.10
N ILE A 180 1.50 -1.40 -1.43
CA ILE A 180 2.14 -0.07 -1.56
C ILE A 180 2.76 0.20 -2.94
N GLU A 181 2.79 -0.79 -3.83
CA GLU A 181 3.25 -0.64 -5.23
C GLU A 181 2.18 -0.05 -6.16
N ASN A 182 0.94 0.10 -5.67
CA ASN A 182 -0.19 0.60 -6.46
C ASN A 182 -0.81 1.84 -5.81
N PHE A 183 -1.76 2.45 -6.50
CA PHE A 183 -2.62 3.48 -5.93
C PHE A 183 -3.40 2.91 -4.75
N LEU A 184 -3.24 3.54 -3.60
CA LEU A 184 -4.00 3.26 -2.40
C LEU A 184 -5.13 4.28 -2.32
N THR A 185 -6.36 3.81 -2.13
CA THR A 185 -7.54 4.66 -1.97
C THR A 185 -7.75 4.93 -0.49
N TYR A 186 -7.82 6.21 -0.13
CA TYR A 186 -8.03 6.67 1.23
C TYR A 186 -9.39 7.35 1.36
N CYS A 187 -9.94 7.32 2.57
CA CYS A 187 -11.11 8.07 2.96
C CYS A 187 -10.82 8.83 4.25
N LEU A 188 -11.00 10.15 4.22
CA LEU A 188 -11.09 10.99 5.41
C LEU A 188 -12.57 11.29 5.67
N LYS A 189 -13.14 10.65 6.69
CA LYS A 189 -14.50 10.91 7.18
C LYS A 189 -14.45 11.99 8.25
N ILE A 190 -15.32 12.98 8.16
CA ILE A 190 -15.46 14.07 9.13
C ILE A 190 -16.90 14.11 9.62
N GLU A 191 -17.09 13.94 10.92
CA GLU A 191 -18.39 13.93 11.59
C GLU A 191 -18.54 15.25 12.37
N LYS A 192 -19.10 16.27 11.71
CA LYS A 192 -19.20 17.64 12.27
C LYS A 192 -19.88 17.68 13.64
N LYS A 193 -20.91 16.83 13.85
CA LYS A 193 -21.71 16.80 15.08
C LYS A 193 -20.91 16.27 16.28
N THR A 194 -20.08 15.26 16.08
CA THR A 194 -19.31 14.62 17.16
C THR A 194 -17.93 15.25 17.34
N GLY A 195 -17.46 16.00 16.34
CA GLY A 195 -16.10 16.54 16.29
C GLY A 195 -15.07 15.45 15.95
N GLN A 196 -15.48 14.37 15.29
CA GLN A 196 -14.61 13.22 15.01
C GLN A 196 -14.12 13.27 13.56
N ALA A 197 -12.83 12.97 13.36
CA ALA A 197 -12.24 12.69 12.06
C ALA A 197 -11.64 11.28 12.05
N THR A 198 -11.87 10.55 10.96
CA THR A 198 -11.42 9.17 10.79
C THR A 198 -10.77 9.02 9.43
N LEU A 199 -9.51 8.59 9.40
CA LEU A 199 -8.77 8.23 8.22
C LEU A 199 -8.74 6.70 8.09
N SER A 200 -9.09 6.18 6.91
CA SER A 200 -9.10 4.75 6.63
C SER A 200 -8.65 4.44 5.19
N HIS A 201 -8.19 3.20 4.97
CA HIS A 201 -8.11 2.63 3.63
C HIS A 201 -9.51 2.23 3.15
N VAL A 202 -9.77 2.43 1.87
CA VAL A 202 -11.01 2.04 1.20
C VAL A 202 -10.69 1.39 -0.15
N GLY A 203 -11.70 0.88 -0.83
CA GLY A 203 -11.55 0.19 -2.12
C GLY A 203 -10.82 -1.15 -1.99
N PRO A 204 -10.11 -1.61 -3.03
CA PRO A 204 -9.50 -2.94 -3.06
C PRO A 204 -8.49 -3.22 -1.93
N ASN A 205 -7.80 -2.18 -1.44
CA ASN A 205 -6.79 -2.34 -0.39
C ASN A 205 -7.38 -2.47 1.02
N SER A 206 -8.65 -2.06 1.22
CA SER A 206 -9.34 -2.23 2.51
C SER A 206 -9.54 -3.69 2.93
N ILE A 207 -9.35 -4.63 2.00
CA ILE A 207 -9.34 -6.08 2.26
C ILE A 207 -8.13 -6.49 3.10
N TYR A 208 -6.99 -5.82 2.90
CA TYR A 208 -5.72 -6.20 3.52
C TYR A 208 -5.40 -5.35 4.75
N CYS A 209 -5.91 -4.12 4.78
CA CYS A 209 -5.67 -3.19 5.86
C CYS A 209 -7.00 -2.65 6.41
N TYR A 210 -7.28 -3.02 7.67
CA TYR A 210 -8.44 -2.56 8.43
C TYR A 210 -8.10 -1.44 9.41
N GLU A 211 -6.83 -0.99 9.40
CA GLU A 211 -6.41 0.02 10.34
C GLU A 211 -7.05 1.37 10.01
N THR A 212 -7.49 2.06 11.06
CA THR A 212 -8.06 3.39 10.96
C THR A 212 -7.40 4.30 11.98
N ILE A 213 -7.17 5.55 11.59
CA ILE A 213 -6.66 6.58 12.49
C ILE A 213 -7.84 7.48 12.81
N THR A 214 -8.30 7.41 14.06
CA THR A 214 -9.46 8.17 14.53
C THR A 214 -9.01 9.19 15.55
N CYS A 215 -9.53 10.42 15.45
CA CYS A 215 -9.30 11.47 16.42
C CYS A 215 -10.58 12.26 16.67
N ARG A 216 -10.79 12.69 17.92
CA ARG A 216 -11.90 13.59 18.30
C ARG A 216 -11.34 14.93 18.73
N PHE A 217 -11.83 15.99 18.09
CA PHE A 217 -11.44 17.36 18.34
C PHE A 217 -12.55 18.09 19.11
N SER A 218 -12.15 18.87 20.11
CA SER A 218 -13.06 19.79 20.78
C SER A 218 -13.21 21.06 19.94
N LYS A 219 -14.35 21.75 20.03
CA LYS A 219 -14.53 23.04 19.34
C LYS A 219 -13.50 24.10 19.76
N GLY A 220 -12.96 24.02 20.98
CA GLY A 220 -11.91 24.92 21.46
C GLY A 220 -10.53 24.63 20.87
N THR A 221 -10.28 23.41 20.41
CA THR A 221 -9.02 23.02 19.75
C THR A 221 -9.11 23.14 18.23
N LEU A 222 -10.19 22.65 17.64
CA LEU A 222 -10.46 22.70 16.21
C LEU A 222 -11.94 22.45 15.96
N ASP A 223 -12.65 23.45 15.44
CA ASP A 223 -14.07 23.32 15.12
C ASP A 223 -14.25 22.75 13.70
N LEU A 224 -14.43 21.42 13.61
CA LEU A 224 -14.63 20.72 12.33
C LEU A 224 -15.85 21.23 11.55
N SER A 225 -16.78 21.94 12.20
CA SER A 225 -17.95 22.49 11.50
C SER A 225 -17.61 23.65 10.56
N LYS A 226 -16.50 24.37 10.84
CA LYS A 226 -16.05 25.56 10.11
C LYS A 226 -15.12 25.28 8.93
N LEU A 227 -14.58 24.06 8.84
CA LEU A 227 -13.66 23.68 7.77
C LEU A 227 -14.34 23.77 6.41
N ASP A 228 -13.72 24.47 5.46
CA ASP A 228 -14.25 24.68 4.12
C ASP A 228 -13.22 24.43 3.01
N TYR A 229 -11.99 24.91 3.19
CA TYR A 229 -10.95 24.81 2.17
C TYR A 229 -10.23 23.46 2.26
N VAL A 230 -9.94 22.86 1.10
CA VAL A 230 -9.15 21.63 0.99
C VAL A 230 -7.83 21.97 0.33
N HIS A 231 -6.74 21.69 1.02
CA HIS A 231 -5.38 21.89 0.54
C HIS A 231 -4.65 20.56 0.48
N VAL A 232 -3.71 20.47 -0.45
CA VAL A 232 -2.77 19.34 -0.52
C VAL A 232 -1.34 19.84 -0.60
N SER A 233 -0.44 19.13 0.05
CA SER A 233 1.00 19.40 0.02
C SER A 233 1.79 18.08 0.03
N ALA A 234 3.02 18.13 -0.45
CA ALA A 234 3.90 16.96 -0.54
C ALA A 234 5.20 17.20 0.22
N GLY A 235 5.79 16.12 0.71
CA GLY A 235 7.04 16.15 1.44
C GLY A 235 8.24 16.21 0.51
N SER A 236 9.13 15.24 0.68
CA SER A 236 10.41 15.15 -0.02
C SER A 236 10.32 14.52 -1.41
N GLN A 237 9.18 13.92 -1.75
CA GLN A 237 9.00 13.15 -2.96
C GLN A 237 7.87 13.70 -3.83
N LYS A 238 7.89 13.32 -5.11
CA LYS A 238 6.82 13.65 -6.06
C LYS A 238 5.64 12.73 -5.80
N VAL A 239 4.46 13.30 -5.56
CA VAL A 239 3.28 12.52 -5.16
C VAL A 239 2.16 12.65 -6.19
N PRO A 240 1.79 11.57 -6.90
CA PRO A 240 0.60 11.56 -7.74
C PRO A 240 -0.65 11.36 -6.87
N ILE A 241 -1.65 12.20 -7.08
CA ILE A 241 -2.98 12.14 -6.46
C ILE A 241 -4.01 11.99 -7.58
N ARG A 242 -4.89 11.01 -7.46
CA ARG A 242 -6.02 10.81 -8.37
C ARG A 242 -7.33 10.88 -7.62
N ASN A 243 -8.38 11.22 -8.35
CA ASN A 243 -9.77 11.02 -7.90
C ASN A 243 -10.06 11.67 -6.54
N LEU A 244 -9.40 12.81 -6.25
CA LEU A 244 -9.69 13.54 -5.03
C LEU A 244 -11.08 14.15 -5.14
N THR A 245 -12.00 13.66 -4.32
CA THR A 245 -13.43 14.01 -4.39
C THR A 245 -14.00 14.23 -2.99
N ILE A 246 -14.92 15.19 -2.88
CA ILE A 246 -15.66 15.48 -1.66
C ILE A 246 -17.09 14.97 -1.85
N ASN A 247 -17.53 14.11 -0.93
CA ASN A 247 -18.86 13.50 -0.93
C ASN A 247 -19.52 13.68 0.43
N PHE A 248 -20.83 13.49 0.46
CA PHE A 248 -21.65 13.65 1.66
C PHE A 248 -22.41 12.38 2.04
N GLU A 249 -22.06 11.29 1.36
CA GLU A 249 -22.45 9.93 1.66
C GLU A 249 -21.29 9.00 1.33
N LYS A 250 -21.31 7.80 1.90
CA LYS A 250 -20.33 6.77 1.56
C LYS A 250 -20.53 6.33 0.11
N ILE A 251 -19.44 6.21 -0.65
CA ILE A 251 -19.47 5.61 -1.99
C ILE A 251 -19.49 4.09 -1.82
N PRO A 252 -20.60 3.38 -2.11
CA PRO A 252 -20.73 1.95 -1.77
C PRO A 252 -19.64 1.09 -2.41
N ASP A 253 -19.22 1.43 -3.63
CA ASP A 253 -18.20 0.68 -4.37
C ASP A 253 -16.80 0.76 -3.74
N LEU A 254 -16.54 1.79 -2.91
CA LEU A 254 -15.29 1.96 -2.18
C LEU A 254 -15.37 1.36 -0.76
N HIS A 255 -16.55 1.04 -0.24
CA HIS A 255 -16.71 0.46 1.09
C HIS A 255 -17.31 -0.94 0.93
N PRO A 256 -16.49 -1.99 0.72
CA PRO A 256 -17.03 -3.32 0.48
C PRO A 256 -17.83 -3.80 1.70
N LEU A 257 -18.80 -4.68 1.45
CA LEU A 257 -19.82 -5.12 2.41
C LEU A 257 -19.30 -5.79 3.70
N PHE A 258 -17.99 -6.03 3.84
CA PHE A 258 -17.40 -6.47 5.10
C PHE A 258 -17.20 -5.34 6.12
N ASP A 259 -17.38 -4.07 5.75
CA ASP A 259 -17.50 -2.98 6.73
C ASP A 259 -18.76 -3.23 7.56
N ARG A 260 -18.59 -3.86 8.74
CA ARG A 260 -19.67 -4.21 9.68
C ARG A 260 -20.53 -3.00 10.08
N ASN A 261 -20.02 -1.78 9.92
CA ASN A 261 -20.71 -0.54 10.25
C ASN A 261 -21.48 0.05 9.05
N PHE A 262 -21.27 -0.47 7.83
CA PHE A 262 -21.94 0.01 6.64
C PHE A 262 -23.19 -0.81 6.33
N LYS A 263 -24.37 -0.20 6.52
CA LYS A 263 -25.64 -0.71 5.99
C LYS A 263 -25.96 0.09 4.74
N ARG A 264 -26.13 -0.58 3.60
CA ARG A 264 -26.59 0.08 2.37
C ARG A 264 -27.97 0.68 2.66
N GLY A 265 -28.10 2.00 2.49
CA GLY A 265 -29.40 2.66 2.59
C GLY A 265 -30.34 2.10 1.53
N ASP A 266 -31.56 1.80 1.96
CA ASP A 266 -32.71 1.24 1.22
C ASP A 266 -32.51 1.07 -0.29
N ASP A 267 -32.27 -0.19 -0.71
CA ASP A 267 -32.43 -0.59 -2.10
C ASP A 267 -33.88 -0.28 -2.56
N PRO A 268 -34.12 0.14 -3.83
CA PRO A 268 -35.46 0.44 -4.35
C PRO A 268 -36.37 -0.78 -4.51
N PHE A 269 -36.00 -1.93 -3.95
CA PHE A 269 -36.79 -3.16 -4.04
C PHE A 269 -37.69 -3.28 -2.80
N PRO A 270 -39.02 -3.28 -2.96
CA PRO A 270 -39.93 -3.28 -1.82
C PRO A 270 -39.90 -4.65 -1.18
N ASN A 271 -39.32 -4.77 0.01
CA ASN A 271 -39.54 -5.96 0.83
C ASN A 271 -40.12 -5.59 2.20
N GLY A 272 -41.41 -5.92 2.29
CA GLY A 272 -42.15 -6.37 3.46
C GLY A 272 -41.52 -6.15 4.82
N LYS A 273 -42.07 -5.17 5.53
CA LYS A 273 -41.98 -5.06 6.99
C LYS A 273 -42.27 -6.42 7.65
N SER A 274 -41.42 -6.87 8.57
CA SER A 274 -41.91 -7.04 9.93
C SER A 274 -40.77 -7.02 10.95
N SER A 275 -40.85 -6.00 11.78
CA SER A 275 -40.29 -5.93 13.11
C SER A 275 -40.93 -6.98 14.01
N HIS A 276 -40.13 -7.80 14.69
CA HIS A 276 -40.50 -8.32 16.00
C HIS A 276 -39.27 -8.47 16.90
N GLN A 277 -38.95 -7.39 17.61
CA GLN A 277 -38.54 -7.52 19.00
C GLN A 277 -39.79 -7.81 19.83
N ARG A 278 -39.75 -8.84 20.68
CA ARG A 278 -40.61 -8.93 21.87
C ARG A 278 -39.78 -9.40 23.05
N ASN A 279 -39.75 -8.58 24.09
CA ASN A 279 -39.63 -9.04 25.47
C ASN A 279 -41.03 -9.04 26.11
N ARG A 280 -41.34 -10.16 26.79
CA ARG A 280 -42.21 -10.45 27.95
C ARG A 280 -43.09 -9.29 28.48
N SER A 281 -44.38 -9.43 28.84
CA SER A 281 -45.04 -10.40 29.74
C SER A 281 -46.60 -10.19 29.73
N PRO A 282 -47.41 -10.98 30.45
CA PRO A 282 -48.80 -11.34 30.08
C PRO A 282 -49.91 -10.61 30.87
N SER A 283 -51.14 -10.62 30.33
CA SER A 283 -52.46 -10.76 31.02
C SER A 283 -53.61 -10.12 30.22
N PRO A 284 -54.88 -10.55 30.42
CA PRO A 284 -55.78 -10.85 29.31
C PRO A 284 -57.05 -9.98 29.26
N GLN A 285 -57.80 -10.14 28.14
CA GLN A 285 -59.25 -10.32 28.06
C GLN A 285 -59.92 -9.58 26.88
N THR A 286 -60.82 -10.34 26.24
CA THR A 286 -62.11 -9.98 25.61
C THR A 286 -62.20 -9.31 24.22
N ALA A 287 -62.83 -10.10 23.34
CA ALA A 287 -64.04 -9.78 22.56
C ALA A 287 -63.93 -9.08 21.18
N GLN A 288 -64.37 -9.86 20.18
CA GLN A 288 -65.32 -9.54 19.10
C GLN A 288 -65.04 -8.37 18.13
N SER A 289 -65.02 -8.67 16.82
CA SER A 289 -66.19 -8.43 15.93
C SER A 289 -65.81 -8.32 14.44
N THR A 290 -66.56 -9.08 13.60
CA THR A 290 -67.04 -8.79 12.22
C THR A 290 -66.04 -8.44 11.10
N ARG A 291 -65.88 -9.31 10.08
CA ARG A 291 -66.66 -9.44 8.80
C ARG A 291 -66.38 -8.33 7.78
N ASP A 292 -65.80 -8.72 6.62
CA ASP A 292 -66.43 -8.71 5.28
C ASP A 292 -65.40 -9.22 4.23
N LYS A 293 -65.65 -10.31 3.48
CA LYS A 293 -66.34 -10.41 2.17
C LYS A 293 -65.69 -9.51 1.12
N SER A 294 -65.18 -9.90 -0.06
CA SER A 294 -65.28 -11.03 -1.01
C SER A 294 -64.24 -10.73 -2.13
N PRO A 295 -64.15 -11.41 -3.31
CA PRO A 295 -64.71 -12.68 -3.78
C PRO A 295 -63.67 -13.66 -4.37
N SER A 296 -64.03 -14.94 -4.37
CA SER A 296 -63.44 -16.01 -5.18
C SER A 296 -64.29 -16.22 -6.44
N PHE A 297 -63.74 -16.14 -7.65
CA PHE A 297 -64.34 -16.78 -8.85
C PHE A 297 -63.42 -16.77 -10.08
N ILE A 298 -62.24 -17.39 -10.04
CA ILE A 298 -61.65 -18.13 -11.18
C ILE A 298 -60.78 -19.25 -10.60
N ARG A 299 -61.36 -20.45 -10.43
CA ARG A 299 -60.63 -21.66 -10.05
C ARG A 299 -61.30 -22.84 -10.74
N LYS A 300 -60.98 -23.07 -12.02
CA LYS A 300 -61.22 -24.34 -12.75
C LYS A 300 -60.72 -24.32 -14.21
N ALA A 301 -59.46 -23.92 -14.42
CA ALA A 301 -58.78 -24.16 -15.71
C ALA A 301 -57.26 -24.46 -15.59
N ALA A 302 -56.74 -24.73 -14.38
CA ALA A 302 -55.29 -24.91 -14.17
C ALA A 302 -54.90 -26.20 -13.41
N ASN A 303 -55.79 -27.20 -13.31
CA ASN A 303 -55.54 -28.44 -12.56
C ASN A 303 -55.12 -29.64 -13.42
N VAL A 304 -54.55 -29.43 -14.63
CA VAL A 304 -54.13 -30.54 -15.52
C VAL A 304 -52.62 -30.56 -15.83
N VAL A 305 -51.82 -29.61 -15.31
CA VAL A 305 -50.34 -29.66 -15.45
C VAL A 305 -49.65 -29.31 -14.12
N ALA A 306 -50.22 -29.78 -13.01
CA ALA A 306 -49.69 -29.55 -11.65
C ALA A 306 -48.91 -30.77 -11.12
N GLY A 307 -48.05 -31.36 -11.95
CA GLY A 307 -47.36 -32.62 -11.62
C GLY A 307 -45.91 -32.75 -12.06
N PHE A 308 -45.22 -31.69 -12.50
CA PHE A 308 -43.85 -31.87 -13.05
C PHE A 308 -42.75 -30.89 -12.63
N PHE A 309 -43.05 -29.78 -11.95
CA PHE A 309 -41.98 -28.93 -11.40
C PHE A 309 -42.39 -28.42 -10.01
N GLY A 310 -42.04 -29.20 -8.99
CA GLY A 310 -42.02 -28.72 -7.62
C GLY A 310 -40.91 -27.68 -7.48
N TYR A 311 -41.31 -26.43 -7.25
CA TYR A 311 -40.45 -25.39 -6.69
C TYR A 311 -41.18 -24.85 -5.47
N ASP A 312 -40.90 -25.47 -4.32
CA ASP A 312 -41.23 -24.94 -3.00
C ASP A 312 -39.97 -24.37 -2.35
N ALA A 313 -40.15 -23.25 -1.66
CA ALA A 313 -39.23 -22.51 -0.80
C ALA A 313 -38.16 -21.63 -1.48
N ASP A 314 -38.20 -20.34 -1.16
CA ASP A 314 -37.21 -19.30 -1.46
C ASP A 314 -35.78 -19.71 -1.04
N ASP A 315 -35.07 -20.41 -1.92
CA ASP A 315 -33.65 -20.73 -1.80
C ASP A 315 -32.83 -19.46 -2.05
N LYS A 316 -32.58 -18.69 -0.98
CA LYS A 316 -31.62 -17.59 -0.98
C LYS A 316 -30.20 -18.15 -1.14
N ARG A 317 -29.84 -18.49 -2.37
CA ARG A 317 -28.47 -18.87 -2.73
C ARG A 317 -27.51 -17.75 -2.30
N LEU A 318 -26.57 -18.08 -1.42
CA LEU A 318 -25.53 -17.16 -0.98
C LEU A 318 -24.62 -16.80 -2.15
N ASP A 319 -24.15 -15.54 -2.19
CA ASP A 319 -23.21 -15.08 -3.20
C ASP A 319 -21.93 -15.94 -3.18
N PRO A 320 -21.37 -16.32 -4.34
CA PRO A 320 -20.11 -17.07 -4.38
C PRO A 320 -18.98 -16.29 -3.71
N CYS A 321 -18.20 -16.95 -2.84
CA CYS A 321 -17.05 -16.33 -2.21
C CYS A 321 -16.04 -15.87 -3.26
N PRO A 322 -15.52 -14.62 -3.19
CA PRO A 322 -14.54 -14.12 -4.14
C PRO A 322 -13.23 -14.92 -4.14
N TYR A 323 -12.90 -15.59 -3.04
CA TYR A 323 -11.72 -16.45 -2.91
C TYR A 323 -11.99 -17.92 -3.25
N SER A 324 -13.25 -18.31 -3.43
CA SER A 324 -13.68 -19.66 -3.83
C SER A 324 -12.97 -20.75 -2.99
N ILE A 325 -12.44 -21.79 -3.65
CA ILE A 325 -11.71 -22.92 -3.06
C ILE A 325 -10.45 -22.53 -2.26
N ASN A 326 -9.96 -21.29 -2.41
CA ASN A 326 -8.78 -20.80 -1.70
C ASN A 326 -9.12 -19.98 -0.45
N CYS A 327 -10.41 -19.91 -0.06
CA CYS A 327 -10.81 -19.12 1.09
C CYS A 327 -10.38 -19.76 2.41
N LEU A 328 -9.49 -19.09 3.17
CA LEU A 328 -9.07 -19.54 4.50
C LEU A 328 -10.20 -19.54 5.54
N PHE A 329 -11.29 -18.81 5.26
CA PHE A 329 -12.46 -18.70 6.14
C PHE A 329 -13.54 -19.75 5.84
N GLN A 330 -13.24 -20.78 5.04
CA GLN A 330 -14.20 -21.83 4.63
C GLN A 330 -14.73 -22.73 5.79
N GLY A 331 -14.38 -22.46 7.05
CA GLY A 331 -14.96 -23.11 8.23
C GLY A 331 -15.56 -22.13 9.23
N GLU A 332 -15.54 -20.83 8.96
CA GLU A 332 -16.02 -19.81 9.90
C GLU A 332 -17.52 -19.60 9.73
N SER A 333 -18.28 -19.86 10.80
CA SER A 333 -19.75 -19.84 10.77
C SER A 333 -20.37 -18.50 10.33
N GLN A 334 -19.67 -17.38 10.52
CA GLN A 334 -20.13 -16.06 10.05
C GLN A 334 -19.91 -15.89 8.55
N HIS A 335 -18.76 -16.32 8.03
CA HIS A 335 -18.44 -16.27 6.60
C HIS A 335 -19.36 -17.18 5.78
N MET A 336 -19.63 -18.39 6.29
CA MET A 336 -20.54 -19.36 5.67
C MET A 336 -22.02 -18.92 5.65
N LYS A 337 -22.40 -17.87 6.41
CA LYS A 337 -23.75 -17.29 6.36
C LYS A 337 -23.91 -16.26 5.24
N SER A 338 -22.80 -15.72 4.73
CA SER A 338 -22.80 -14.64 3.75
C SER A 338 -22.33 -15.10 2.37
N TYR A 339 -21.50 -16.13 2.31
CA TYR A 339 -20.90 -16.59 1.06
C TYR A 339 -21.00 -18.10 0.86
N SER A 340 -21.27 -18.51 -0.38
CA SER A 340 -21.19 -19.91 -0.80
C SER A 340 -19.78 -20.28 -1.28
N HIS A 341 -19.38 -21.54 -1.07
CA HIS A 341 -18.08 -22.07 -1.53
C HIS A 341 -18.28 -23.37 -2.28
N PRO A 342 -17.42 -23.74 -3.25
CA PRO A 342 -17.47 -25.08 -3.82
C PRO A 342 -17.23 -26.13 -2.74
N CYS A 343 -18.11 -27.14 -2.68
CA CYS A 343 -17.91 -28.28 -1.82
C CYS A 343 -16.61 -28.99 -2.22
N PRO A 344 -15.69 -29.28 -1.29
CA PRO A 344 -14.46 -30.00 -1.61
C PRO A 344 -14.70 -31.37 -2.25
N TYR A 345 -15.87 -31.98 -2.03
CA TYR A 345 -16.26 -33.28 -2.58
C TYR A 345 -17.27 -33.18 -3.72
N SER A 346 -17.69 -31.97 -4.11
CA SER A 346 -18.64 -31.72 -5.19
C SER A 346 -19.84 -32.68 -5.17
N GLU A 347 -20.07 -33.46 -6.22
CA GLU A 347 -21.19 -34.41 -6.30
C GLU A 347 -21.03 -35.65 -5.41
N LEU A 348 -19.81 -35.96 -4.95
CA LEU A 348 -19.50 -37.07 -4.04
C LEU A 348 -19.75 -36.74 -2.57
N CYS A 349 -20.08 -35.49 -2.25
CA CYS A 349 -20.43 -35.10 -0.89
C CYS A 349 -21.66 -35.88 -0.40
N THR A 350 -21.53 -36.61 0.70
CA THR A 350 -22.66 -37.31 1.35
C THR A 350 -23.47 -36.40 2.27
N ASN A 351 -22.97 -35.20 2.57
CA ASN A 351 -23.55 -34.27 3.55
C ASN A 351 -24.23 -33.05 2.89
N LYS A 352 -24.69 -33.17 1.64
CA LYS A 352 -25.23 -32.03 0.86
C LYS A 352 -26.30 -31.23 1.60
N GLU A 353 -27.19 -31.94 2.30
CA GLU A 353 -28.30 -31.34 3.06
C GLU A 353 -27.84 -30.60 4.34
N LYS A 354 -26.69 -30.99 4.91
CA LYS A 354 -26.15 -30.40 6.15
C LYS A 354 -25.25 -29.20 5.89
N GLU A 355 -24.80 -29.01 4.65
CA GLU A 355 -23.88 -27.94 4.24
C GLU A 355 -24.48 -27.08 3.12
N PRO A 356 -25.62 -26.39 3.37
CA PRO A 356 -26.31 -25.60 2.33
C PRO A 356 -25.50 -24.38 1.84
N HIS A 357 -24.45 -24.00 2.57
CA HIS A 357 -23.51 -22.95 2.18
C HIS A 357 -22.43 -23.45 1.21
N LEU A 358 -22.38 -24.76 0.91
CA LEU A 358 -21.49 -25.30 -0.10
C LEU A 358 -22.25 -25.58 -1.40
N THR A 359 -21.67 -25.18 -2.53
CA THR A 359 -22.18 -25.53 -3.85
C THR A 359 -21.71 -26.94 -4.20
N HIS A 360 -22.67 -27.82 -4.46
CA HIS A 360 -22.42 -29.24 -4.80
C HIS A 360 -22.51 -29.48 -6.31
N GLU A 361 -22.15 -28.47 -7.10
CA GLU A 361 -22.16 -28.57 -8.56
C GLU A 361 -21.17 -29.64 -9.01
N PRO A 362 -21.55 -30.50 -9.99
CA PRO A 362 -20.68 -31.55 -10.48
C PRO A 362 -19.34 -31.00 -10.99
N HIS A 363 -18.25 -31.49 -10.44
CA HIS A 363 -16.93 -31.10 -10.91
C HIS A 363 -16.58 -31.88 -12.18
N ARG A 364 -16.56 -31.20 -13.34
CA ARG A 364 -16.31 -31.78 -14.67
C ARG A 364 -14.83 -32.19 -14.90
N ALA A 365 -14.14 -32.64 -13.87
CA ALA A 365 -12.79 -33.18 -13.98
C ALA A 365 -12.83 -34.64 -14.49
N LYS A 366 -11.82 -35.02 -15.27
CA LYS A 366 -11.72 -36.38 -15.81
C LYS A 366 -11.21 -37.33 -14.72
N PRO A 367 -11.57 -38.63 -14.72
CA PRO A 367 -10.94 -39.59 -13.81
C PRO A 367 -9.42 -39.58 -13.97
N CYS A 368 -8.67 -39.61 -12.87
CA CYS A 368 -7.21 -39.65 -12.96
C CYS A 368 -6.73 -40.95 -13.64
N PRO A 369 -5.86 -40.88 -14.67
CA PRO A 369 -5.35 -42.08 -15.35
C PRO A 369 -4.63 -43.05 -14.41
N SER A 370 -3.93 -42.51 -13.40
CA SER A 370 -3.17 -43.30 -12.42
C SER A 370 -4.02 -43.86 -11.29
N LYS A 371 -5.31 -43.50 -11.17
CA LYS A 371 -6.22 -43.94 -10.10
C LYS A 371 -5.54 -43.90 -8.72
N SER A 372 -5.54 -45.01 -7.98
CA SER A 372 -4.98 -45.15 -6.63
C SER A 372 -3.45 -45.07 -6.55
N SER A 373 -2.72 -45.18 -7.67
CA SER A 373 -1.24 -45.05 -7.68
C SER A 373 -0.76 -43.64 -8.02
N CYS A 374 -1.64 -42.65 -8.01
CA CYS A 374 -1.30 -41.28 -8.36
C CYS A 374 -0.41 -40.61 -7.31
N GLN A 375 0.80 -40.22 -7.72
CA GLN A 375 1.75 -39.50 -6.85
C GLN A 375 1.45 -38.00 -6.73
N LYS A 376 0.55 -37.48 -7.56
CA LYS A 376 0.18 -36.05 -7.64
C LYS A 376 -1.05 -35.69 -6.79
N LEU A 377 -1.40 -36.52 -5.81
CA LEU A 377 -2.55 -36.26 -4.93
C LEU A 377 -2.41 -34.97 -4.11
N HIS A 378 -1.19 -34.48 -3.89
CA HIS A 378 -0.91 -33.24 -3.16
C HIS A 378 -0.82 -32.00 -4.06
N ASP A 379 -0.93 -32.15 -5.38
CA ASP A 379 -0.87 -31.04 -6.33
C ASP A 379 -2.29 -30.44 -6.50
N PRO A 380 -2.53 -29.18 -6.09
CA PRO A 380 -3.84 -28.55 -6.18
C PRO A 380 -4.34 -28.43 -7.63
N VAL A 381 -3.44 -28.26 -8.60
CA VAL A 381 -3.81 -28.15 -10.02
C VAL A 381 -4.22 -29.52 -10.56
N HIS A 382 -3.46 -30.56 -10.23
CA HIS A 382 -3.81 -31.93 -10.58
C HIS A 382 -5.19 -32.30 -10.04
N ARG A 383 -5.49 -31.95 -8.78
CA ARG A 383 -6.79 -32.25 -8.14
C ARG A 383 -7.95 -31.49 -8.79
N ALA A 384 -7.73 -30.25 -9.22
CA ALA A 384 -8.72 -29.50 -10.00
C ALA A 384 -8.95 -30.07 -11.41
N GLN A 385 -7.99 -30.79 -12.00
CA GLN A 385 -8.12 -31.34 -13.35
C GLN A 385 -8.57 -32.81 -13.38
N TYR A 386 -8.23 -33.57 -12.36
CA TYR A 386 -8.43 -35.01 -12.29
C TYR A 386 -9.11 -35.46 -11.01
N ARG A 387 -10.15 -36.28 -11.15
CA ARG A 387 -10.90 -36.84 -10.03
C ARG A 387 -10.26 -38.10 -9.48
N HIS A 388 -10.37 -38.23 -8.17
CA HIS A 388 -10.01 -39.41 -7.41
C HIS A 388 -11.19 -39.78 -6.49
N PRO A 389 -11.79 -40.97 -6.61
CA PRO A 389 -13.04 -41.31 -5.91
C PRO A 389 -12.98 -41.16 -4.37
N ASP A 390 -11.83 -41.45 -3.78
CA ASP A 390 -11.66 -41.49 -2.32
C ASP A 390 -11.08 -40.19 -1.73
N TYR A 391 -10.92 -39.14 -2.54
CA TYR A 391 -10.29 -37.89 -2.14
C TYR A 391 -11.11 -36.68 -2.60
N PRO A 392 -11.04 -35.53 -1.91
CA PRO A 392 -11.78 -34.35 -2.34
C PRO A 392 -11.32 -33.87 -3.73
N ASP A 393 -12.22 -33.31 -4.51
CA ASP A 393 -11.91 -32.69 -5.79
C ASP A 393 -11.02 -31.44 -5.62
N PHE A 394 -11.13 -30.74 -4.48
CA PHE A 394 -10.29 -29.58 -4.14
C PHE A 394 -9.56 -29.79 -2.82
N LEU A 395 -8.29 -29.36 -2.74
CA LEU A 395 -7.56 -29.32 -1.48
C LEU A 395 -8.11 -28.20 -0.59
N ILE A 396 -8.26 -28.49 0.70
CA ILE A 396 -8.78 -27.53 1.69
C ILE A 396 -7.66 -26.53 2.02
N PRO A 397 -7.89 -25.21 2.03
CA PRO A 397 -6.86 -24.27 2.45
C PRO A 397 -6.33 -24.58 3.86
N CYS A 398 -5.02 -24.76 3.99
CA CYS A 398 -4.37 -24.97 5.28
C CYS A 398 -4.45 -23.66 6.08
N GLN A 399 -4.86 -23.73 7.35
CA GLN A 399 -4.94 -22.56 8.23
C GLN A 399 -3.58 -21.88 8.41
N ASP A 400 -2.49 -22.65 8.41
CA ASP A 400 -1.13 -22.12 8.51
C ASP A 400 -0.57 -21.62 7.15
N GLY A 401 -1.30 -21.81 6.05
CA GLY A 401 -0.90 -21.43 4.70
C GLY A 401 0.52 -21.89 4.35
N SER A 402 1.32 -20.99 3.78
CA SER A 402 2.74 -21.26 3.44
C SER A 402 3.65 -21.48 4.65
N SER A 403 3.18 -21.20 5.87
CA SER A 403 3.94 -21.37 7.11
C SER A 403 3.72 -22.74 7.77
N CYS A 404 2.90 -23.61 7.19
CA CYS A 404 2.62 -24.92 7.76
C CYS A 404 3.90 -25.78 7.86
N ARG A 405 4.18 -26.29 9.07
CA ARG A 405 5.33 -27.16 9.32
C ARG A 405 5.01 -28.64 9.09
N ASN A 406 3.74 -28.99 8.90
CA ASN A 406 3.31 -30.38 8.74
C ASN A 406 3.56 -30.88 7.30
N LYS A 407 4.73 -31.50 7.09
CA LYS A 407 5.12 -32.05 5.79
C LYS A 407 4.63 -33.49 5.54
N LYS A 408 3.82 -34.07 6.42
CA LYS A 408 3.33 -35.45 6.27
C LYS A 408 2.45 -35.58 5.03
N SER A 409 2.59 -36.70 4.31
CA SER A 409 1.81 -36.97 3.09
C SER A 409 0.31 -36.85 3.32
N ASP A 410 -0.21 -37.43 4.41
CA ASP A 410 -1.63 -37.41 4.76
C ASP A 410 -2.21 -36.00 4.95
N HIS A 411 -1.37 -35.05 5.37
CA HIS A 411 -1.74 -33.64 5.47
C HIS A 411 -1.77 -32.99 4.08
N ARG A 412 -0.71 -33.18 3.29
CA ARG A 412 -0.58 -32.57 1.95
C ARG A 412 -1.59 -33.07 0.92
N ILE A 413 -2.13 -34.28 1.08
CA ILE A 413 -3.21 -34.78 0.22
C ILE A 413 -4.60 -34.21 0.58
N LYS A 414 -4.73 -33.55 1.73
CA LYS A 414 -5.97 -32.93 2.21
C LYS A 414 -5.93 -31.40 2.14
N TYR A 415 -4.78 -30.81 2.41
CA TYR A 415 -4.64 -29.37 2.59
C TYR A 415 -3.71 -28.69 1.58
N SER A 416 -4.11 -27.51 1.09
CA SER A 416 -3.33 -26.62 0.23
C SER A 416 -2.62 -25.55 1.04
N HIS A 417 -1.33 -25.31 0.78
CA HIS A 417 -0.53 -24.29 1.44
C HIS A 417 -0.36 -23.00 0.61
N GLY A 418 -1.15 -22.85 -0.47
CA GLY A 418 -0.99 -21.75 -1.41
C GLY A 418 0.22 -21.90 -2.33
N GLU A 419 0.74 -23.13 -2.48
CA GLU A 419 1.79 -23.47 -3.44
C GLU A 419 1.29 -23.11 -4.85
N GLN A 420 1.81 -22.03 -5.44
CA GLN A 420 1.64 -21.78 -6.88
C GLN A 420 2.37 -22.92 -7.60
N GLY A 421 1.74 -23.56 -8.59
CA GLY A 421 2.29 -24.76 -9.23
C GLY A 421 3.70 -24.58 -9.78
N GLU A 422 4.73 -24.91 -8.99
CA GLU A 422 6.15 -24.83 -9.34
C GLU A 422 6.63 -26.02 -10.21
N ALA A 423 5.74 -26.93 -10.59
CA ALA A 423 6.08 -28.19 -11.27
C ALA A 423 6.62 -28.07 -12.72
N ALA A 424 7.00 -26.88 -13.19
CA ALA A 424 7.48 -26.68 -14.57
C ALA A 424 8.96 -26.27 -14.70
N ARG A 425 9.72 -26.08 -13.61
CA ARG A 425 11.10 -25.54 -13.71
C ARG A 425 12.26 -26.50 -13.49
N ASP A 426 12.04 -27.69 -12.93
CA ASP A 426 13.14 -28.63 -12.71
C ASP A 426 13.00 -29.88 -13.58
N LYS A 427 13.65 -29.84 -14.76
CA LYS A 427 14.30 -30.97 -15.47
C LYS A 427 14.81 -30.53 -16.85
N ILE A 428 15.96 -29.86 -16.90
CA ILE A 428 16.89 -29.97 -18.04
C ILE A 428 18.30 -30.07 -17.45
N HIS A 429 18.73 -31.30 -17.17
CA HIS A 429 20.12 -31.66 -17.00
C HIS A 429 20.39 -32.78 -18.02
N ASP A 430 20.95 -32.40 -19.16
CA ASP A 430 21.44 -33.34 -20.17
C ASP A 430 22.88 -33.76 -19.85
N THR A 431 23.12 -35.07 -19.94
CA THR A 431 24.45 -35.66 -20.18
C THR A 431 24.44 -36.31 -21.57
N PRO A 432 25.56 -36.29 -22.31
CA PRO A 432 25.54 -36.43 -23.76
C PRO A 432 25.69 -37.88 -24.22
N HIS A 433 24.98 -38.24 -25.29
CA HIS A 433 25.29 -39.42 -26.10
C HIS A 433 25.72 -39.05 -27.52
N ARG A 434 26.56 -39.94 -28.04
CA ARG A 434 27.57 -39.80 -29.08
C ARG A 434 27.17 -40.57 -30.34
N SER A 435 27.15 -39.91 -31.50
CA SER A 435 27.31 -40.47 -32.87
C SER A 435 27.30 -39.30 -33.90
N SER A 436 28.40 -38.99 -34.62
CA SER A 436 28.82 -39.53 -35.95
C SER A 436 27.72 -39.39 -37.01
N ALA A 437 27.86 -38.81 -38.22
CA ALA A 437 28.98 -38.52 -39.12
C ALA A 437 28.55 -37.43 -40.18
N LYS A 438 29.41 -36.47 -40.53
CA LYS A 438 30.10 -36.25 -41.84
C LYS A 438 29.27 -36.34 -43.15
N ALA A 439 29.15 -35.22 -43.87
CA ALA A 439 29.39 -35.08 -45.32
C ALA A 439 29.54 -33.60 -45.74
N GLN A 440 30.54 -33.33 -46.59
CA GLN A 440 30.91 -32.08 -47.30
C GLN A 440 29.96 -31.89 -48.53
N SER A 441 29.82 -30.77 -49.26
CA SER A 441 30.81 -29.86 -49.87
C SER A 441 30.15 -28.62 -50.55
N GLU A 442 30.87 -27.48 -50.49
CA GLU A 442 31.22 -26.49 -51.55
C GLU A 442 30.23 -25.72 -52.47
N TYR A 443 30.45 -24.38 -52.44
CA TYR A 443 30.48 -23.34 -53.51
C TYR A 443 29.21 -22.88 -54.27
N GLN A 444 28.77 -21.62 -54.06
CA GLN A 444 29.05 -20.46 -54.95
C GLN A 444 28.52 -19.13 -54.38
N GLU A 445 29.25 -18.06 -54.69
CA GLU A 445 29.07 -16.66 -54.27
C GLU A 445 27.91 -15.95 -54.98
N SER A 446 27.22 -15.04 -54.28
CA SER A 446 26.74 -13.78 -54.86
C SER A 446 26.43 -12.74 -53.78
N GLU A 447 26.99 -11.55 -53.97
CA GLU A 447 26.89 -10.37 -53.13
C GLU A 447 25.46 -9.82 -53.10
N THR A 448 24.89 -9.62 -51.91
CA THR A 448 23.83 -8.64 -51.68
C THR A 448 23.91 -8.05 -50.27
N HIS A 449 23.79 -6.72 -50.21
CA HIS A 449 23.75 -5.92 -48.98
C HIS A 449 22.63 -6.39 -48.05
N HIS A 450 22.97 -6.98 -46.90
CA HIS A 450 22.04 -7.24 -45.81
C HIS A 450 22.40 -6.45 -44.55
N GLU A 451 21.45 -5.61 -44.14
CA GLU A 451 21.35 -4.99 -42.83
C GLU A 451 21.51 -6.06 -41.74
N ARG A 452 22.45 -5.86 -40.82
CA ARG A 452 22.73 -6.80 -39.72
C ARG A 452 21.51 -6.87 -38.79
N SER A 453 20.84 -8.01 -38.78
CA SER A 453 19.92 -8.40 -37.73
C SER A 453 20.68 -8.51 -36.40
N ASN A 454 20.17 -7.83 -35.38
CA ASN A 454 20.61 -7.97 -34.00
C ASN A 454 20.07 -9.31 -33.46
N ASP A 455 20.79 -10.39 -33.73
CA ASP A 455 20.55 -11.66 -33.03
C ASP A 455 20.86 -11.45 -31.54
N SER A 456 19.97 -11.97 -30.70
CA SER A 456 19.80 -11.68 -29.28
C SER A 456 21.09 -11.81 -28.43
N LEU A 457 21.80 -10.70 -28.24
CA LEU A 457 22.89 -10.61 -27.27
C LEU A 457 22.37 -10.84 -25.86
N THR A 458 23.02 -11.74 -25.12
CA THR A 458 22.68 -12.04 -23.71
C THR A 458 22.81 -10.77 -22.87
N VAL A 459 21.82 -10.44 -22.04
CA VAL A 459 21.88 -9.25 -21.19
C VAL A 459 23.07 -9.37 -20.23
N CYS A 460 23.93 -8.36 -20.22
CA CYS A 460 25.06 -8.32 -19.29
C CYS A 460 24.53 -8.36 -17.85
N ARG A 461 25.02 -9.32 -17.04
CA ARG A 461 24.60 -9.50 -15.63
C ARG A 461 24.81 -8.25 -14.77
N PHE A 462 25.74 -7.37 -15.17
CA PHE A 462 26.04 -6.12 -14.45
C PHE A 462 25.23 -4.91 -14.96
N GLY A 463 24.36 -5.09 -15.95
CA GLY A 463 23.49 -4.03 -16.47
C GLY A 463 24.25 -2.74 -16.80
N SER A 464 23.66 -1.59 -16.52
CA SER A 464 24.27 -0.27 -16.71
C SER A 464 25.49 0.02 -15.82
N GLU A 465 25.92 -0.92 -14.97
CA GLU A 465 27.13 -0.79 -14.14
C GLU A 465 28.32 -1.62 -14.63
N CYS A 466 28.18 -2.34 -15.75
CA CYS A 466 29.30 -3.08 -16.33
C CYS A 466 30.49 -2.16 -16.69
N ARG A 467 31.67 -2.43 -16.13
CA ARG A 467 32.90 -1.65 -16.42
C ARG A 467 33.42 -1.80 -17.85
N ASN A 468 32.95 -2.82 -18.57
CA ASN A 468 33.37 -3.14 -19.95
C ASN A 468 32.34 -2.67 -20.99
N GLN A 469 31.47 -1.72 -20.65
CA GLN A 469 30.47 -1.16 -21.58
C GLN A 469 31.06 -0.51 -22.83
N ASP A 470 32.33 -0.07 -22.75
CA ASP A 470 33.03 0.54 -23.87
C ASP A 470 34.04 -0.43 -24.53
N ASP A 471 34.11 -1.70 -24.10
CA ASP A 471 34.97 -2.73 -24.71
C ASP A 471 34.26 -3.43 -25.89
N ASN A 472 34.84 -3.34 -27.08
CA ASN A 472 34.25 -3.86 -28.31
C ASN A 472 34.09 -5.39 -28.33
N HIS A 473 34.97 -6.14 -27.66
CA HIS A 473 34.85 -7.60 -27.59
C HIS A 473 33.77 -8.03 -26.58
N HIS A 474 33.53 -7.23 -25.54
CA HIS A 474 32.45 -7.44 -24.60
C HIS A 474 31.08 -7.07 -25.20
N CYS A 475 30.98 -5.92 -25.87
CA CYS A 475 29.74 -5.44 -26.49
C CYS A 475 29.31 -6.24 -27.72
N SER A 476 30.19 -7.07 -28.30
CA SER A 476 29.81 -8.05 -29.33
C SER A 476 29.16 -9.31 -28.77
N LYS A 477 29.20 -9.54 -27.44
CA LYS A 477 28.63 -10.72 -26.78
C LYS A 477 27.48 -10.39 -25.82
N TYR A 478 27.46 -9.18 -25.26
CA TYR A 478 26.49 -8.79 -24.22
C TYR A 478 25.78 -7.47 -24.54
N SER A 479 24.47 -7.42 -24.25
CA SER A 479 23.66 -6.21 -24.37
C SER A 479 23.56 -5.46 -23.03
N HIS A 480 23.51 -4.12 -23.11
CA HIS A 480 23.30 -3.22 -21.97
C HIS A 480 22.06 -2.34 -22.22
N PRO A 481 21.25 -2.03 -21.19
CA PRO A 481 20.14 -1.09 -21.33
C PRO A 481 20.69 0.31 -21.63
N ARG A 482 20.28 0.90 -22.76
CA ARG A 482 20.71 2.24 -23.20
C ARG A 482 20.14 3.31 -22.26
N GLY A 483 20.93 3.73 -21.27
CA GLY A 483 20.70 4.97 -20.53
C GLY A 483 21.26 6.18 -21.29
N ASN A 484 20.49 7.25 -21.41
CA ASN A 484 20.96 8.52 -21.99
C ASN A 484 22.18 9.05 -21.22
N ARG A 485 23.38 8.94 -21.80
CA ARG A 485 24.61 9.56 -21.29
C ARG A 485 24.51 11.09 -21.45
N VAL A 486 24.10 11.79 -20.41
CA VAL A 486 24.48 13.21 -20.22
C VAL A 486 25.98 13.22 -19.93
N LYS A 487 26.76 13.90 -20.78
CA LYS A 487 28.19 14.12 -20.57
C LYS A 487 28.37 15.02 -19.34
N HIS A 488 28.56 14.43 -18.16
CA HIS A 488 29.02 15.18 -16.99
C HIS A 488 30.54 15.35 -17.04
N THR A 489 30.94 16.62 -16.99
CA THR A 489 32.30 17.07 -16.75
C THR A 489 32.81 16.51 -15.42
N ARG A 490 34.05 16.01 -15.44
CA ARG A 490 34.78 15.44 -14.30
C ARG A 490 34.82 16.42 -13.12
N SER A 491 34.16 16.07 -12.02
CA SER A 491 34.50 16.52 -10.67
C SER A 491 35.07 15.34 -9.91
N SER A 492 36.31 15.49 -9.47
CA SER A 492 37.13 14.49 -8.79
C SER A 492 36.77 14.38 -7.31
N SER A 493 36.01 13.35 -6.95
CA SER A 493 36.03 12.77 -5.60
C SER A 493 36.17 11.26 -5.76
N SER A 494 37.35 10.72 -5.44
CA SER A 494 37.60 9.28 -5.54
C SER A 494 36.85 8.57 -4.41
N GLU A 495 35.81 7.81 -4.74
CA GLU A 495 35.26 6.81 -3.82
C GLU A 495 36.31 5.72 -3.59
N ARG A 496 36.75 5.56 -2.33
CA ARG A 496 37.67 4.50 -1.90
C ARG A 496 36.93 3.16 -1.84
N ILE A 497 37.56 2.10 -2.34
CA ILE A 497 36.95 0.76 -2.45
C ILE A 497 36.85 0.12 -1.05
N PRO A 498 35.74 -0.50 -0.64
CA PRO A 498 35.67 -1.18 0.66
C PRO A 498 36.77 -2.23 0.83
N CYS A 499 37.52 -2.15 1.93
CA CYS A 499 38.56 -3.12 2.25
C CYS A 499 37.92 -4.49 2.53
N ARG A 500 38.41 -5.53 1.84
CA ARG A 500 37.89 -6.91 1.97
C ARG A 500 37.93 -7.46 3.40
N HIS A 501 38.78 -6.91 4.26
CA HIS A 501 38.97 -7.32 5.65
C HIS A 501 38.14 -6.49 6.64
N GLY A 502 37.33 -5.55 6.16
CA GLY A 502 36.45 -4.73 7.00
C GLY A 502 37.19 -4.03 8.14
N SER A 503 36.58 -3.92 9.31
CA SER A 503 37.18 -3.32 10.51
C SER A 503 38.41 -4.08 11.05
N GLU A 504 38.63 -5.32 10.62
CA GLU A 504 39.74 -6.18 11.06
C GLU A 504 41.01 -6.06 10.20
N CYS A 505 41.05 -5.14 9.23
CA CYS A 505 42.21 -4.96 8.37
C CYS A 505 43.48 -4.65 9.18
N ARG A 506 44.50 -5.51 9.07
CA ARG A 506 45.81 -5.31 9.73
C ARG A 506 46.61 -4.17 9.10
N GLU A 507 46.29 -3.79 7.86
CA GLU A 507 46.92 -2.70 7.11
C GLU A 507 46.21 -1.35 7.32
N LYS A 508 45.27 -1.24 8.28
CA LYS A 508 44.53 0.00 8.56
C LYS A 508 45.40 1.21 8.99
N ASN A 509 46.68 0.98 9.29
CA ASN A 509 47.65 2.03 9.60
C ASN A 509 48.59 2.36 8.42
N ASP A 510 48.52 1.61 7.32
CA ASP A 510 49.30 1.90 6.11
C ASP A 510 48.59 3.00 5.30
N ARG A 511 49.26 4.15 5.18
CA ARG A 511 48.75 5.33 4.49
C ARG A 511 48.50 5.08 3.00
N GLN A 512 49.26 4.21 2.34
CA GLN A 512 49.01 3.86 0.94
C GLN A 512 47.77 2.96 0.82
N HIS A 513 47.60 2.01 1.74
CA HIS A 513 46.42 1.15 1.82
C HIS A 513 45.15 1.99 2.02
N CYS A 514 45.12 2.85 3.05
CA CYS A 514 43.96 3.70 3.36
C CYS A 514 43.65 4.77 2.30
N SER A 515 44.57 5.08 1.40
CA SER A 515 44.31 5.96 0.26
C SER A 515 43.49 5.28 -0.85
N LYS A 516 43.52 3.95 -0.91
CA LYS A 516 42.83 3.14 -1.93
C LYS A 516 41.57 2.46 -1.39
N PHE A 517 41.59 2.08 -0.10
CA PHE A 517 40.53 1.29 0.52
C PHE A 517 39.84 2.00 1.68
N SER A 518 38.54 1.78 1.86
CA SER A 518 37.70 2.31 2.95
C SER A 518 37.37 1.23 3.98
N HIS A 519 37.29 1.59 5.27
CA HIS A 519 36.93 0.69 6.37
C HIS A 519 35.66 1.17 7.08
N PRO A 520 34.77 0.26 7.55
CA PRO A 520 33.47 0.62 8.11
C PRO A 520 33.52 1.43 9.42
N ASP A 521 34.67 1.49 10.09
CA ASP A 521 34.87 2.30 11.30
C ASP A 521 35.40 3.72 11.00
N GLU A 522 35.68 4.06 9.74
CA GLU A 522 36.02 5.43 9.32
C GLU A 522 34.75 6.29 9.34
N ARG A 523 34.28 6.70 10.53
CA ARG A 523 33.27 7.76 10.64
C ARG A 523 33.81 9.00 9.95
N GLU A 524 33.12 9.43 8.91
CA GLU A 524 33.36 10.68 8.19
C GLU A 524 33.36 11.86 9.18
N SER A 525 34.54 12.17 9.68
CA SER A 525 34.82 13.39 10.43
C SER A 525 35.52 14.30 9.44
N SER A 526 34.75 15.15 8.78
CA SER A 526 35.29 16.31 8.07
C SER A 526 36.23 17.08 9.01
N PRO A 527 37.35 17.65 8.51
CA PRO A 527 38.39 18.20 9.36
C PRO A 527 37.94 19.50 10.00
N SER A 528 37.40 19.42 11.22
CA SER A 528 37.38 20.53 12.17
C SER A 528 38.59 20.38 13.07
N SER A 529 39.50 21.35 12.99
CA SER A 529 40.69 21.46 13.80
C SER A 529 40.32 21.64 15.28
N ASN A 530 40.22 20.54 16.03
CA ASN A 530 40.47 20.50 17.47
C ASN A 530 40.93 19.10 17.85
N SER A 531 42.18 19.02 18.32
CA SER A 531 42.89 17.79 18.65
C SER A 531 42.12 16.99 19.71
N ALA A 532 41.57 15.84 19.33
CA ALA A 532 40.96 14.90 20.27
C ALA A 532 42.06 14.32 21.16
N ARG A 533 42.06 14.71 22.43
CA ARG A 533 43.00 14.21 23.45
C ARG A 533 42.73 12.74 23.73
N LEU A 534 43.77 11.92 23.74
CA LEU A 534 43.69 10.47 24.00
C LEU A 534 43.20 10.23 25.43
N THR A 535 42.35 9.23 25.67
CA THR A 535 41.91 8.91 27.04
C THR A 535 43.11 8.45 27.88
N CYS A 536 43.30 9.05 29.06
CA CYS A 536 44.39 8.68 29.95
C CYS A 536 44.21 7.24 30.46
N ARG A 537 45.26 6.41 30.32
CA ARG A 537 45.23 4.99 30.74
C ARG A 537 44.94 4.80 32.23
N HIS A 538 45.26 5.80 33.06
CA HIS A 538 45.02 5.76 34.51
C HIS A 538 43.64 6.30 34.92
N GLY A 539 42.84 6.79 33.97
CA GLY A 539 41.49 7.28 34.22
C GLY A 539 41.44 8.27 35.40
N ARG A 540 40.40 8.13 36.24
CA ARG A 540 40.17 8.97 37.43
C ARG A 540 41.34 9.01 38.45
N ASP A 541 42.19 7.99 38.43
CA ASP A 541 43.28 7.78 39.39
C ASP A 541 44.63 8.34 38.88
N CYS A 542 44.63 9.05 37.74
CA CYS A 542 45.83 9.69 37.22
C CYS A 542 46.37 10.75 38.19
N ARG A 543 47.61 10.55 38.68
CA ARG A 543 48.30 11.51 39.56
C ARG A 543 48.73 12.78 38.85
N GLU A 544 48.82 12.73 37.51
CA GLU A 544 49.20 13.86 36.65
C GLU A 544 47.98 14.62 36.10
N LYS A 545 46.76 14.35 36.59
CA LYS A 545 45.53 15.02 36.11
C LYS A 545 45.48 16.53 36.30
N ASN A 546 46.42 17.11 37.05
CA ASN A 546 46.58 18.55 37.22
C ASN A 546 47.81 19.11 36.49
N ASP A 547 48.63 18.26 35.85
CA ASP A 547 49.75 18.72 35.04
C ASP A 547 49.25 19.25 33.69
N ARG A 548 49.63 20.49 33.38
CA ARG A 548 49.12 21.21 32.21
C ARG A 548 49.61 20.58 30.90
N GLN A 549 50.81 19.99 30.90
CA GLN A 549 51.32 19.30 29.71
C GLN A 549 50.60 17.97 29.50
N HIS A 550 50.39 17.20 30.57
CA HIS A 550 49.60 15.97 30.55
C HIS A 550 48.17 16.21 30.05
N CYS A 551 47.46 17.18 30.64
CA CYS A 551 46.07 17.48 30.29
C CYS A 551 45.92 18.09 28.89
N SER A 552 46.99 18.58 28.27
CA SER A 552 46.94 19.01 26.86
C SER A 552 46.89 17.83 25.88
N LYS A 553 47.34 16.64 26.30
CA LYS A 553 47.45 15.43 25.47
C LYS A 553 46.41 14.38 25.79
N PHE A 554 45.98 14.30 27.07
CA PHE A 554 45.10 13.25 27.56
C PHE A 554 43.80 13.77 28.18
N SER A 555 42.70 13.02 28.00
CA SER A 555 41.36 13.30 28.55
C SER A 555 41.01 12.37 29.71
N HIS A 556 40.26 12.88 30.70
CA HIS A 556 39.80 12.14 31.88
C HIS A 556 38.26 12.17 31.97
N PRO A 557 37.59 11.04 32.34
CA PRO A 557 36.14 10.88 32.22
C PRO A 557 35.27 11.75 33.15
N ASP A 558 35.86 12.49 34.10
CA ASP A 558 35.12 13.35 35.03
C ASP A 558 35.09 14.85 34.60
N GLU A 559 35.79 15.24 33.52
CA GLU A 559 35.79 16.65 33.07
C GLU A 559 34.48 17.06 32.36
N ASP A 560 33.73 16.11 31.78
CA ASP A 560 32.52 16.42 31.00
C ASP A 560 31.24 16.62 31.82
N ARG A 561 31.31 16.47 33.16
CA ARG A 561 30.12 16.56 34.03
C ARG A 561 29.82 17.95 34.61
N ASN A 562 30.60 18.98 34.27
CA ASN A 562 30.41 20.34 34.79
C ASN A 562 30.13 21.42 33.72
N GLN A 563 29.76 21.05 32.49
CA GLN A 563 29.37 21.99 31.42
C GLN A 563 27.88 21.94 31.05
N GLY A 564 26.99 21.81 32.05
CA GLY A 564 25.54 21.83 31.85
C GLY A 564 24.83 23.05 32.48
N HIS A 565 24.41 24.00 31.63
CA HIS A 565 23.39 25.04 31.89
C HIS A 565 23.61 26.09 33.00
N ARG A 566 24.46 27.08 32.71
CA ARG A 566 24.17 28.50 33.02
C ARG A 566 24.70 29.37 31.89
N GLY A 567 23.82 29.90 31.04
CA GLY A 567 24.17 30.92 30.05
C GLY A 567 24.55 32.21 30.78
N SER A 568 25.84 32.43 31.02
CA SER A 568 26.34 33.65 31.63
C SER A 568 26.37 34.77 30.59
N ASN A 569 25.89 35.97 30.96
CA ASN A 569 25.94 37.19 30.14
C ASN A 569 27.38 37.73 29.93
N GLN A 570 28.44 36.94 30.20
CA GLN A 570 29.82 37.43 30.26
C GLN A 570 30.50 37.61 28.89
N ASP A 571 29.96 37.02 27.81
CA ASP A 571 30.58 37.11 26.47
C ASP A 571 29.99 38.18 25.55
N LYS A 572 29.00 38.96 26.01
CA LYS A 572 28.44 40.07 25.22
C LYS A 572 29.21 41.35 25.46
N THR A 573 29.71 41.96 24.39
CA THR A 573 30.35 43.29 24.42
C THR A 573 29.42 44.30 25.09
N PRO A 574 29.90 45.13 26.04
CA PRO A 574 29.07 46.15 26.67
C PRO A 574 28.48 47.09 25.64
N CYS A 575 27.17 47.36 25.74
CA CYS A 575 26.55 48.37 24.89
C CYS A 575 27.19 49.74 25.17
N ARG A 576 27.57 50.48 24.13
CA ARG A 576 28.17 51.82 24.26
C ARG A 576 27.26 52.82 24.99
N HIS A 577 25.94 52.59 24.97
CA HIS A 577 24.95 53.40 25.67
C HIS A 577 24.62 52.87 27.08
N GLY A 578 25.22 51.75 27.49
CA GLY A 578 24.98 51.11 28.79
C GLY A 578 23.50 50.99 29.10
N ASP A 579 23.12 51.34 30.33
CA ASP A 579 21.74 51.27 30.79
C ASP A 579 20.79 52.30 30.11
N LYS A 580 21.34 53.27 29.38
CA LYS A 580 20.57 54.30 28.63
C LYS A 580 20.26 53.89 27.19
N CYS A 581 20.58 52.67 26.76
CA CYS A 581 20.24 52.20 25.41
C CYS A 581 18.72 52.06 25.25
N PHE A 582 18.12 52.75 24.27
CA PHE A 582 16.69 52.63 23.94
C PHE A 582 16.41 51.66 22.79
N ASP A 583 17.45 51.04 22.23
CA ASP A 583 17.33 50.07 21.15
C ASP A 583 16.68 48.77 21.65
N LYS A 584 15.51 48.46 21.11
CA LYS A 584 14.71 47.27 21.45
C LYS A 584 14.85 46.16 20.41
N ASP A 585 15.67 46.35 19.38
CA ASP A 585 15.88 45.36 18.33
C ASP A 585 16.43 44.04 18.91
N PRO A 586 15.80 42.88 18.61
CA PRO A 586 16.26 41.58 19.08
C PRO A 586 17.71 41.26 18.71
N HIS A 587 18.16 41.72 17.53
CA HIS A 587 19.54 41.51 17.08
C HIS A 587 20.55 42.38 17.86
N HIS A 588 20.16 43.60 18.28
CA HIS A 588 20.95 44.38 19.24
C HIS A 588 21.09 43.66 20.59
N ARG A 589 19.98 43.12 21.13
CA ARG A 589 19.95 42.45 22.45
C ARG A 589 20.68 41.11 22.47
N SER A 590 20.82 40.44 21.34
CA SER A 590 21.63 39.22 21.24
C SER A 590 23.14 39.52 21.26
N LYS A 591 23.56 40.69 20.74
CA LYS A 591 24.98 41.06 20.59
C LYS A 591 25.58 41.84 21.76
N TYR A 592 24.80 42.68 22.46
CA TYR A 592 25.33 43.59 23.49
C TYR A 592 24.73 43.36 24.89
N SER A 593 25.56 43.54 25.94
CA SER A 593 25.15 43.45 27.35
C SER A 593 24.70 44.81 27.92
N HIS A 594 23.72 44.77 28.83
CA HIS A 594 23.14 45.93 29.53
C HIS A 594 23.11 45.61 31.05
N PRO A 595 24.10 46.05 31.83
CA PRO A 595 24.32 45.53 33.18
C PRO A 595 23.22 45.84 34.21
N ASN A 596 22.31 46.82 34.02
CA ASN A 596 21.28 47.15 35.03
C ASN A 596 19.84 47.37 34.53
N LYS A 597 19.44 46.90 33.34
CA LYS A 597 18.02 46.91 32.94
C LYS A 597 17.31 45.63 33.41
N LYS A 598 16.67 45.70 34.59
CA LYS A 598 15.68 44.69 35.04
C LYS A 598 14.41 44.74 34.20
#